data_AF-A0A954BEB9-F1
#
_entry.id   AF-A0A954BEB9-F1
#
_cell.length_a   1.000
_cell.length_b   1.000
_cell.length_c   1.000
_cell.angle_alpha   90.00
_cell.angle_beta   90.00
_cell.angle_gamma   90.00
#
_symmetry.space_group_name_H-M   'P 1'
#
loop_
_entity.id
_entity.type
_entity.pdbx_description
1 polymer ?
#
loop_
_entity_poly.entity_id
_entity_poly.type
_entity_poly.pdbx_seq_one_letter_code
_entity_poly.pdbx_strand_id
1 'polypeptide(L)'
;MSFSNDAAEKVDGAAAEELRAGQAPAEAQRSEHKRARPDLKVVREIELDHSRDALLTDFGKKTLEDRYVLPGESFQEMFARVARTYGDDADHAQRLYDYISKMWFMPATPVLSNGGANRGLPISCFLNTVGDSLDEIVGVWNENVALASNGGGIGTYWGGVRSIGEKVKHAGQTS
;
A
#
# COMPACT_ATOMS: atom_id res chain seq x y z
N MET A 1 -44.99 25.46 7.34
CA MET A 1 -45.37 25.31 5.92
C MET A 1 -45.28 23.85 5.58
N SER A 2 -46.42 23.16 5.60
CA SER A 2 -46.60 21.78 5.16
C SER A 2 -47.28 21.83 3.80
N PHE A 3 -46.88 20.98 2.85
CA PHE A 3 -47.68 20.74 1.65
C PHE A 3 -47.92 19.25 1.46
N SER A 4 -49.21 18.96 1.31
CA SER A 4 -49.87 17.66 1.21
C SER A 4 -49.73 17.01 -0.16
N ASN A 5 -49.99 15.71 -0.17
CA ASN A 5 -50.31 14.87 -1.32
C ASN A 5 -51.79 15.04 -1.75
N ASP A 6 -52.11 14.94 -3.06
CA ASP A 6 -53.16 14.02 -3.58
C ASP A 6 -53.49 14.20 -5.09
N ALA A 7 -53.41 13.06 -5.78
CA ALA A 7 -54.29 12.42 -6.77
C ALA A 7 -55.16 13.18 -7.81
N ALA A 8 -54.97 12.75 -9.08
CA ALA A 8 -55.94 12.18 -10.05
C ALA A 8 -56.98 13.04 -10.83
N GLU A 9 -56.87 12.99 -12.18
CA GLU A 9 -57.92 12.91 -13.24
C GLU A 9 -57.15 12.69 -14.59
N LYS A 10 -57.56 11.98 -15.65
CA LYS A 10 -58.71 11.14 -16.02
C LYS A 10 -58.34 10.32 -17.29
N VAL A 11 -59.15 9.30 -17.51
CA VAL A 11 -59.15 8.16 -18.47
C VAL A 11 -59.23 8.59 -19.95
N ASP A 12 -58.69 7.78 -20.88
CA ASP A 12 -59.51 7.10 -21.90
C ASP A 12 -58.74 6.08 -22.76
N GLY A 13 -59.25 4.85 -22.74
CA GLY A 13 -58.84 3.77 -23.61
C GLY A 13 -59.72 3.73 -24.85
N ALA A 14 -59.10 3.67 -26.02
CA ALA A 14 -59.75 3.22 -27.22
C ALA A 14 -58.73 2.53 -28.13
N ALA A 15 -59.12 1.33 -28.56
CA ALA A 15 -58.60 0.56 -29.69
C ALA A 15 -57.18 -0.04 -29.55
N ALA A 16 -57.18 -1.29 -29.10
CA ALA A 16 -56.22 -2.27 -29.55
C ALA A 16 -56.42 -2.58 -31.05
N GLU A 17 -55.33 -3.06 -31.66
CA GLU A 17 -55.28 -3.87 -32.89
C GLU A 17 -55.03 -3.14 -34.23
N GLU A 18 -53.75 -3.01 -34.60
CA GLU A 18 -53.29 -3.20 -35.99
C GLU A 18 -51.81 -3.63 -36.02
N LEU A 19 -51.58 -4.89 -36.39
CA LEU A 19 -50.26 -5.44 -36.75
C LEU A 19 -49.89 -4.98 -38.16
N ARG A 20 -48.81 -4.19 -38.34
CA ARG A 20 -47.99 -4.20 -39.57
C ARG A 20 -46.51 -3.99 -39.27
N ALA A 21 -45.71 -4.90 -39.82
CA ALA A 21 -44.27 -4.99 -39.68
C ALA A 21 -43.52 -3.83 -40.37
N GLY A 22 -42.39 -3.42 -39.76
CA GLY A 22 -41.37 -2.53 -40.34
C GLY A 22 -40.81 -1.58 -39.28
N GLN A 23 -39.51 -1.36 -39.09
CA GLN A 23 -38.28 -1.77 -39.77
C GLN A 23 -37.19 -1.89 -38.69
N ALA A 24 -36.21 -2.79 -38.89
CA ALA A 24 -35.06 -2.91 -37.99
C ALA A 24 -34.26 -1.59 -37.98
N PRO A 25 -33.75 -1.13 -36.82
CA PRO A 25 -32.89 0.03 -36.76
C PRO A 25 -31.62 -0.21 -37.58
N ALA A 26 -31.22 0.81 -38.33
CA ALA A 26 -30.07 0.79 -39.23
C ALA A 26 -28.81 0.24 -38.55
N GLU A 27 -28.10 -0.63 -39.28
CA GLU A 27 -26.84 -1.24 -38.89
C GLU A 27 -25.84 -0.17 -38.47
N ALA A 28 -25.58 -0.06 -37.17
CA ALA A 28 -24.46 0.69 -36.65
C ALA A 28 -23.18 0.02 -37.17
N GLN A 29 -22.49 0.69 -38.10
CA GLN A 29 -21.18 0.25 -38.58
C GLN A 29 -20.21 0.19 -37.39
N ARG A 30 -20.01 -1.01 -36.85
CA ARG A 30 -18.91 -1.28 -35.91
C ARG A 30 -17.61 -1.09 -36.68
N SER A 31 -16.93 0.03 -36.47
CA SER A 31 -15.56 0.16 -36.95
C SER A 31 -14.73 -0.92 -36.25
N GLU A 32 -14.22 -1.89 -37.00
CA GLU A 32 -13.19 -2.81 -36.52
C GLU A 32 -11.89 -2.02 -36.38
N HIS A 33 -11.74 -1.29 -35.27
CA HIS A 33 -10.43 -0.85 -34.83
C HIS A 33 -9.68 -2.11 -34.41
N LYS A 34 -8.87 -2.67 -35.34
CA LYS A 34 -7.84 -3.66 -35.02
C LYS A 34 -6.93 -3.04 -33.96
N ARG A 35 -7.21 -3.31 -32.68
CA ARG A 35 -6.28 -3.00 -31.59
C ARG A 35 -4.97 -3.67 -31.96
N ALA A 36 -3.93 -2.88 -32.18
CA ALA A 36 -2.58 -3.39 -32.33
C ALA A 36 -2.31 -4.35 -31.16
N ARG A 37 -1.85 -5.57 -31.47
CA ARG A 37 -1.43 -6.49 -30.42
C ARG A 37 -0.38 -5.76 -29.57
N PRO A 38 -0.53 -5.73 -28.24
CA PRO A 38 0.45 -5.07 -27.39
C PRO A 38 1.82 -5.69 -27.65
N ASP A 39 2.83 -4.83 -27.79
CA ASP A 39 4.22 -5.24 -27.87
C ASP A 39 4.64 -5.78 -26.50
N LEU A 40 4.54 -7.09 -26.32
CA LEU A 40 4.90 -7.77 -25.08
C LEU A 40 6.43 -7.93 -25.08
N LYS A 41 7.10 -7.04 -24.35
CA LYS A 41 8.52 -7.24 -24.03
C LYS A 41 8.63 -8.29 -22.93
N VAL A 42 9.49 -9.29 -23.14
CA VAL A 42 9.88 -10.21 -22.07
C VAL A 42 10.53 -9.38 -20.97
N VAL A 43 9.90 -9.31 -19.81
CA VAL A 43 10.50 -8.72 -18.62
C VAL A 43 11.67 -9.63 -18.27
N ARG A 44 12.89 -9.12 -18.35
CA ARG A 44 14.07 -9.86 -17.88
C ARG A 44 13.89 -10.11 -16.39
N GLU A 45 14.02 -11.36 -15.97
CA GLU A 45 14.09 -11.69 -14.55
C GLU A 45 15.50 -11.39 -14.03
N ILE A 46 15.60 -11.19 -12.71
CA ILE A 46 16.89 -10.95 -12.05
C ILE A 46 17.72 -12.23 -12.16
N GLU A 47 18.96 -12.11 -12.63
CA GLU A 47 19.92 -13.20 -12.67
C GLU A 47 20.56 -13.38 -11.30
N LEU A 48 20.28 -14.52 -10.66
CA LEU A 48 20.82 -14.89 -9.35
C LEU A 48 22.21 -15.51 -9.46
N ASP A 49 23.08 -15.13 -8.55
CA ASP A 49 24.42 -15.69 -8.38
C ASP A 49 24.58 -16.29 -6.97
N HIS A 50 24.27 -17.58 -6.87
CA HIS A 50 24.35 -18.34 -5.61
C HIS A 50 25.78 -18.48 -5.06
N SER A 51 26.83 -18.23 -5.87
CA SER A 51 28.21 -18.24 -5.36
C SER A 51 28.46 -17.14 -4.34
N ARG A 52 27.65 -16.08 -4.34
CA ARG A 52 27.74 -14.94 -3.41
C ARG A 52 27.32 -15.28 -1.99
N ASP A 53 26.73 -16.44 -1.74
CA ASP A 53 26.52 -16.94 -0.38
C ASP A 53 27.84 -17.13 0.37
N ALA A 54 28.96 -17.25 -0.34
CA ALA A 54 30.31 -17.27 0.24
C ALA A 54 30.74 -15.91 0.84
N LEU A 55 30.09 -14.80 0.47
CA LEU A 55 30.35 -13.47 1.02
C LEU A 55 29.70 -13.26 2.40
N LEU A 56 28.71 -14.10 2.75
CA LEU A 56 28.05 -14.05 4.05
C LEU A 56 28.84 -14.84 5.09
N THR A 57 29.06 -14.24 6.25
CA THR A 57 29.63 -14.94 7.40
C THR A 57 28.64 -15.96 7.98
N ASP A 58 29.14 -16.97 8.69
CA ASP A 58 28.27 -17.98 9.32
C ASP A 58 27.27 -17.37 10.31
N PHE A 59 27.68 -16.33 11.05
CA PHE A 59 26.78 -15.59 11.94
C PHE A 59 25.75 -14.76 11.15
N GLY A 60 26.17 -14.16 10.03
CA GLY A 60 25.27 -13.44 9.13
C GLY A 60 24.19 -14.35 8.57
N LYS A 61 24.57 -15.56 8.09
CA LYS A 61 23.63 -16.57 7.60
C LYS A 61 22.58 -16.94 8.64
N LYS A 62 23.02 -17.28 9.86
CA LYS A 62 22.11 -17.58 10.97
C LYS A 62 21.16 -16.43 11.30
N THR A 63 21.67 -15.19 11.27
CA THR A 63 20.86 -14.00 11.50
C THR A 63 19.80 -13.80 10.43
N LEU A 64 20.15 -14.05 9.16
CA LEU A 64 19.23 -13.95 8.02
C LEU A 64 18.16 -15.04 8.06
N GLU A 65 18.56 -16.29 8.31
CA GLU A 65 17.67 -17.46 8.44
C GLU A 65 16.62 -17.25 9.54
N ASP A 66 17.02 -16.71 10.69
CA ASP A 66 16.15 -16.54 11.84
C ASP A 66 15.02 -15.51 11.61
N ARG A 67 15.30 -14.42 10.87
CA ARG A 67 14.42 -13.24 10.87
C ARG A 67 14.02 -12.68 9.50
N TYR A 68 14.77 -12.96 8.44
CA TYR A 68 14.67 -12.23 7.17
C TYR A 68 14.24 -13.10 5.99
N VAL A 69 14.77 -14.32 5.94
CA VAL A 69 14.47 -15.30 4.89
C VAL A 69 13.04 -15.82 5.08
N LEU A 70 12.24 -15.83 4.02
CA LEU A 70 10.89 -16.41 4.04
C LEU A 70 10.93 -17.94 3.90
N PRO A 71 9.87 -18.65 4.31
CA PRO A 71 9.81 -20.11 4.14
C PRO A 71 10.00 -20.52 2.67
N GLY A 72 10.99 -21.37 2.41
CA GLY A 72 11.30 -21.87 1.06
C GLY A 72 12.15 -20.93 0.21
N GLU A 73 12.67 -19.84 0.78
CA GLU A 73 13.51 -18.85 0.10
C GLU A 73 15.00 -19.06 0.45
N SER A 74 15.90 -18.86 -0.52
CA SER A 74 17.35 -18.78 -0.31
C SER A 74 17.82 -17.34 -0.04
N PHE A 75 19.07 -17.15 0.40
CA PHE A 75 19.60 -15.80 0.64
C PHE A 75 19.57 -14.92 -0.62
N GLN A 76 19.94 -15.48 -1.77
CA GLN A 76 19.94 -14.74 -3.02
C GLN A 76 18.53 -14.41 -3.50
N GLU A 77 17.58 -15.32 -3.33
CA GLU A 77 16.16 -15.05 -3.63
C GLU A 77 15.59 -13.97 -2.72
N MET A 78 15.95 -13.95 -1.43
CA MET A 78 15.59 -12.87 -0.50
C MET A 78 16.10 -11.52 -0.99
N PHE A 79 17.38 -11.44 -1.39
CA PHE A 79 17.94 -10.20 -1.95
C PHE A 79 17.25 -9.78 -3.25
N ALA A 80 16.93 -10.73 -4.13
CA ALA A 80 16.24 -10.46 -5.38
C ALA A 80 14.78 -10.04 -5.18
N ARG A 81 14.04 -10.63 -4.22
CA ARG A 81 12.69 -10.21 -3.84
C ARG A 81 12.68 -8.75 -3.41
N VAL A 82 13.62 -8.37 -2.54
CA VAL A 82 13.74 -7.00 -2.04
C VAL A 82 14.13 -6.06 -3.19
N ALA A 83 15.11 -6.42 -4.00
CA ALA A 83 15.54 -5.62 -5.15
C ALA A 83 14.41 -5.40 -6.18
N ARG A 84 13.62 -6.44 -6.47
CA ARG A 84 12.46 -6.36 -7.36
C ARG A 84 11.35 -5.47 -6.81
N THR A 85 11.16 -5.46 -5.49
CA THR A 85 10.11 -4.68 -4.85
C THR A 85 10.36 -3.18 -4.98
N TYR A 86 11.63 -2.75 -4.89
CA TYR A 86 12.00 -1.34 -4.87
C TYR A 86 12.69 -0.85 -6.15
N GLY A 87 12.98 -1.74 -7.10
CA GLY A 87 13.51 -1.38 -8.41
C GLY A 87 12.41 -0.83 -9.32
N ASP A 88 12.73 0.22 -10.07
CA ASP A 88 11.78 0.85 -11.01
C ASP A 88 11.52 -0.02 -12.26
N ASP A 89 12.56 -0.75 -12.69
CA ASP A 89 12.55 -1.66 -13.83
C ASP A 89 13.51 -2.84 -13.59
N ALA A 90 13.55 -3.79 -14.53
CA ALA A 90 14.37 -5.00 -14.42
C ALA A 90 15.88 -4.70 -14.32
N ASP A 91 16.38 -3.71 -15.05
CA ASP A 91 17.80 -3.35 -15.03
C ASP A 91 18.17 -2.65 -13.71
N HIS A 92 17.28 -1.80 -13.18
CA HIS A 92 17.43 -1.21 -11.86
C HIS A 92 17.39 -2.28 -10.76
N ALA A 93 16.42 -3.20 -10.82
CA ALA A 93 16.32 -4.30 -9.87
C ALA A 93 17.57 -5.20 -9.91
N GLN A 94 18.12 -5.51 -11.08
CA GLN A 94 19.38 -6.25 -11.21
C GLN A 94 20.54 -5.51 -10.54
N ARG A 95 20.66 -4.18 -10.76
CA ARG A 95 21.71 -3.37 -10.11
C ARG A 95 21.57 -3.38 -8.59
N LEU A 96 20.35 -3.23 -8.06
CA LEU A 96 20.08 -3.31 -6.63
C LEU A 96 20.46 -4.69 -6.08
N TYR A 97 20.03 -5.76 -6.73
CA TYR A 97 20.41 -7.13 -6.36
C TYR A 97 21.93 -7.29 -6.34
N ASP A 98 22.64 -6.82 -7.35
CA ASP A 98 24.09 -6.90 -7.42
C ASP A 98 24.77 -6.16 -6.27
N TYR A 99 24.31 -4.95 -5.93
CA TYR A 99 24.89 -4.19 -4.83
C TYR A 99 24.63 -4.83 -3.46
N ILE A 100 23.42 -5.37 -3.25
CA ILE A 100 23.06 -6.06 -2.00
C ILE A 100 23.86 -7.36 -1.88
N SER A 101 23.79 -8.23 -2.89
CA SER A 101 24.40 -9.57 -2.86
C SER A 101 25.93 -9.56 -2.86
N LYS A 102 26.58 -8.49 -3.36
CA LYS A 102 28.03 -8.27 -3.23
C LYS A 102 28.43 -7.60 -1.91
N MET A 103 27.48 -7.36 -1.00
CA MET A 103 27.68 -6.71 0.29
C MET A 103 28.20 -5.25 0.18
N TRP A 104 27.89 -4.55 -0.91
CA TRP A 104 28.29 -3.14 -1.08
C TRP A 104 27.39 -2.18 -0.31
N PHE A 105 26.14 -2.57 -0.11
CA PHE A 105 25.25 -1.97 0.87
C PHE A 105 24.29 -3.04 1.40
N MET A 106 23.60 -2.72 2.50
CA MET A 106 22.51 -3.55 3.02
C MET A 106 21.31 -2.66 3.34
N PRO A 107 20.08 -3.02 2.90
CA PRO A 107 18.88 -2.30 3.30
C PRO A 107 18.67 -2.34 4.83
N ALA A 108 17.97 -1.35 5.36
CA ALA A 108 17.56 -1.35 6.77
C ALA A 108 16.65 -2.57 7.08
N THR A 109 16.62 -2.99 8.34
CA THR A 109 15.92 -4.21 8.78
C THR A 109 14.49 -4.34 8.23
N PRO A 110 13.57 -3.36 8.37
CA PRO A 110 12.21 -3.51 7.85
C PRO A 110 12.15 -3.55 6.32
N VAL A 111 13.06 -2.87 5.62
CA VAL A 111 13.14 -2.89 4.14
C VAL A 111 13.52 -4.29 3.68
N LEU A 112 14.49 -4.93 4.35
CA LEU A 112 14.94 -6.28 4.05
C LEU A 112 13.91 -7.35 4.46
N SER A 113 13.32 -7.23 5.65
CA SER A 113 12.36 -8.21 6.19
C SER A 113 11.00 -8.18 5.50
N ASN A 114 10.53 -6.99 5.11
CA ASN A 114 9.15 -6.77 4.65
C ASN A 114 9.05 -6.45 3.15
N GLY A 115 10.16 -6.07 2.49
CA GLY A 115 10.14 -5.75 1.05
C GLY A 115 9.67 -6.93 0.21
N GLY A 116 8.49 -6.81 -0.40
CA GLY A 116 7.90 -7.86 -1.23
C GLY A 116 7.29 -9.01 -0.43
N ALA A 117 7.17 -8.87 0.90
CA ALA A 117 6.45 -9.79 1.76
C ALA A 117 5.05 -9.25 2.08
N ASN A 118 4.12 -10.13 2.46
CA ASN A 118 2.77 -9.75 2.87
C ASN A 118 2.67 -9.42 4.37
N ARG A 119 3.72 -8.84 4.97
CA ARG A 119 3.79 -8.52 6.41
C ARG A 119 4.54 -7.23 6.69
N GLY A 120 4.09 -6.48 7.70
CA GLY A 120 4.78 -5.31 8.25
C GLY A 120 4.91 -4.12 7.29
N LEU A 121 5.47 -3.02 7.80
CA LEU A 121 5.80 -1.84 6.99
C LEU A 121 7.29 -1.84 6.62
N PRO A 122 7.66 -1.35 5.42
CA PRO A 122 9.07 -1.24 5.03
C PRO A 122 9.74 0.04 5.57
N ILE A 123 9.34 0.50 6.76
CA ILE A 123 9.76 1.78 7.34
C ILE A 123 10.18 1.54 8.79
N SER A 124 11.38 2.00 9.15
CA SER A 124 11.93 1.82 10.50
C SER A 124 11.52 2.88 11.50
N CYS A 125 11.39 4.13 11.06
CA CYS A 125 11.30 5.29 11.94
C CYS A 125 10.15 6.21 11.52
N PHE A 126 9.35 6.62 12.49
CA PHE A 126 8.24 7.54 12.32
C PHE A 126 8.42 8.75 13.23
N LEU A 127 7.97 9.90 12.75
CA LEU A 127 7.94 11.15 13.50
C LEU A 127 6.54 11.75 13.39
N ASN A 128 5.95 12.09 14.54
CA ASN A 128 4.66 12.78 14.60
C ASN A 128 4.66 13.84 15.72
N THR A 129 3.59 14.62 15.76
CA THR A 129 3.37 15.69 16.76
C THR A 129 1.99 15.54 17.36
N VAL A 130 1.85 15.92 18.64
CA VAL A 130 0.59 15.85 19.37
C VAL A 130 -0.04 17.22 19.46
N GLY A 131 -1.35 17.30 19.20
CA GLY A 131 -2.16 18.49 19.42
C GLY A 131 -2.69 18.59 20.86
N ASP A 132 -3.10 19.79 21.27
CA ASP A 132 -3.42 20.13 22.67
C ASP A 132 -4.89 19.92 23.03
N SER A 133 -5.41 18.75 22.65
CA SER A 133 -6.78 18.30 22.95
C SER A 133 -6.80 16.81 23.31
N LEU A 134 -7.79 16.38 24.10
CA LEU A 134 -7.91 14.97 24.51
C LEU A 134 -8.02 14.04 23.29
N ASP A 135 -8.82 14.44 22.30
CA ASP A 135 -9.05 13.64 21.10
C ASP A 135 -7.76 13.47 20.27
N GLU A 136 -6.93 14.50 20.16
CA GLU A 136 -5.65 14.43 19.46
C GLU A 136 -4.60 13.63 20.24
N ILE A 137 -4.55 13.77 21.57
CA ILE A 137 -3.65 12.99 22.43
C ILE A 137 -3.97 11.49 22.31
N VAL A 138 -5.26 11.14 22.42
CA VAL A 138 -5.71 9.74 22.27
C VAL A 138 -5.53 9.26 20.83
N GLY A 139 -5.76 10.13 19.84
CA GLY A 139 -5.55 9.83 18.43
C GLY A 139 -4.10 9.45 18.12
N VAL A 140 -3.14 10.28 18.55
CA VAL A 140 -1.70 9.98 18.37
C VAL A 140 -1.27 8.77 19.18
N TRP A 141 -1.84 8.55 20.37
CA TRP A 141 -1.59 7.32 21.12
C TRP A 141 -1.99 6.07 20.32
N ASN A 142 -3.18 6.07 19.73
CA ASN A 142 -3.66 4.96 18.92
C ASN A 142 -2.83 4.77 17.64
N GLU A 143 -2.41 5.87 17.00
CA GLU A 143 -1.47 5.83 15.87
C GLU A 143 -0.15 5.18 16.29
N ASN A 144 0.45 5.62 17.39
CA ASN A 144 1.72 5.09 17.90
C ASN A 144 1.62 3.60 18.21
N VAL A 145 0.51 3.13 18.78
CA VAL A 145 0.27 1.70 19.02
C VAL A 145 0.20 0.93 17.70
N ALA A 146 -0.51 1.45 16.70
CA ALA A 146 -0.59 0.83 15.38
C ALA A 146 0.79 0.75 14.69
N LEU A 147 1.56 1.84 14.71
CA LEU A 147 2.90 1.89 14.13
C LEU A 147 3.89 0.96 14.85
N ALA A 148 3.86 0.94 16.20
CA ALA A 148 4.71 0.07 17.01
C ALA A 148 4.39 -1.41 16.76
N SER A 149 3.10 -1.76 16.60
CA SER A 149 2.69 -3.14 16.27
C SER A 149 3.23 -3.62 14.91
N ASN A 150 3.57 -2.69 14.01
CA ASN A 150 4.18 -2.96 12.71
C ASN A 150 5.72 -2.90 12.73
N GLY A 151 6.34 -2.79 13.91
CA GLY A 151 7.80 -2.83 14.09
C GLY A 151 8.51 -1.49 13.87
N GLY A 152 7.78 -0.38 13.81
CA GLY A 152 8.36 0.96 13.70
C GLY A 152 8.77 1.54 15.05
N GLY A 153 9.94 2.19 15.10
CA GLY A 153 10.28 3.11 16.18
C GLY A 153 9.62 4.47 15.95
N ILE A 154 9.08 5.08 17.00
CA ILE A 154 8.35 6.36 16.90
C ILE A 154 8.98 7.41 17.80
N GLY A 155 9.27 8.58 17.22
CA GLY A 155 9.60 9.80 17.95
C GLY A 155 8.42 10.78 17.90
N THR A 156 7.76 10.98 19.04
CA THR A 156 6.61 11.89 19.12
C THR A 156 7.01 13.22 19.76
N TYR A 157 6.72 14.33 19.09
CA TYR A 157 6.90 15.67 19.62
C TYR A 157 5.68 16.12 20.44
N TRP A 158 5.93 16.48 21.70
CA TRP A 158 4.89 16.86 22.67
C TRP A 158 4.91 18.35 23.02
N GLY A 159 5.76 19.16 22.41
CA GLY A 159 5.92 20.58 22.79
C GLY A 159 4.71 21.47 22.47
N GLY A 160 3.72 20.96 21.71
CA GLY A 160 2.45 21.63 21.50
C GLY A 160 1.42 21.43 22.63
N VAL A 161 1.62 20.44 23.50
CA VAL A 161 0.70 20.11 24.60
C VAL A 161 0.97 21.03 25.80
N ARG A 162 -0.10 21.57 26.40
CA ARG A 162 0.01 22.50 27.53
C ARG A 162 0.64 21.85 28.77
N SER A 163 1.37 22.65 29.55
CA SER A 163 2.02 22.23 30.79
C SER A 163 1.03 22.00 31.93
N ILE A 164 1.52 21.46 33.05
CA ILE A 164 0.79 21.35 34.32
C ILE A 164 0.37 22.73 34.83
N GLY A 165 -0.83 22.87 35.38
CA GLY A 165 -1.40 24.12 35.90
C GLY A 165 -2.07 25.02 34.86
N GLU A 166 -1.97 24.70 33.57
CA GLU A 166 -2.63 25.43 32.49
C GLU A 166 -4.13 25.20 32.47
N LYS A 167 -4.91 26.20 32.03
CA LYS A 167 -6.38 26.14 32.06
C LYS A 167 -6.90 25.07 31.10
N VAL A 168 -7.86 24.28 31.57
CA VAL A 168 -8.68 23.39 30.73
C VAL A 168 -10.10 23.94 30.71
N LYS A 169 -10.65 24.12 29.51
CA LYS A 169 -11.94 24.79 29.33
C LYS A 169 -13.03 24.05 30.12
N HIS A 170 -13.62 24.75 31.09
CA HIS A 170 -14.66 24.26 32.01
C HIS A 170 -14.26 23.13 32.98
N ALA A 171 -13.00 22.66 32.97
CA ALA A 171 -12.53 21.54 33.79
C ALA A 171 -11.45 21.91 34.83
N GLY A 172 -11.14 23.21 34.98
CA GLY A 172 -10.15 23.69 35.95
C GLY A 172 -8.76 23.84 35.32
N GLN A 173 -7.76 23.15 35.87
CA GLN A 173 -6.36 23.21 35.46
C GLN A 173 -5.81 21.80 35.20
N THR A 174 -4.79 21.68 34.35
CA THR A 174 -4.07 20.44 34.10
C THR A 174 -3.31 19.97 35.35
N SER A 175 -3.28 18.65 35.55
CA SER A 175 -2.56 17.95 36.64
C SER A 175 -1.16 17.52 36.25
#